data_AF-A0A8D2J6W3-F1
#
_entry.id   AF-A0A8D2J6W3-F1
#
_cell.length_a   1.000
_cell.length_b   1.000
_cell.length_c   1.000
_cell.angle_alpha   90.00
_cell.angle_beta   90.00
_cell.angle_gamma   90.00
#
_symmetry.space_group_name_H-M   'P 1'
#
loop_
_entity.id
_entity.type
_entity.pdbx_description
1 polymer ?
#
loop_
_entity_poly.entity_id
_entity_poly.type
_entity_poly.pdbx_seq_one_letter_code
_entity_poly.pdbx_strand_id
1 'polypeptide(L)'
;MTPVTRQEVLGLYRKIFRIAKKWQSASRQMEETIKEKQYIINEAKTLFQKNKNIHLPPMGLAPQQGRAFRHQEKLRKLSKPVYLKSYDEVS
;
A
#
# COMPACT_ATOMS: atom_id res chain seq x y z
N MET A 1 -13.81 7.54 -4.18
CA MET A 1 -12.39 7.11 -4.19
C MET A 1 -12.33 5.77 -4.91
N THR A 2 -11.93 5.71 -6.18
CA THR A 2 -11.83 4.44 -6.92
C THR A 2 -10.67 3.61 -6.37
N PRO A 3 -10.83 2.30 -6.10
CA PRO A 3 -9.70 1.46 -5.73
C PRO A 3 -8.81 1.28 -6.97
N VAL A 4 -7.69 2.01 -7.04
CA VAL A 4 -6.69 1.78 -8.09
C VAL A 4 -6.15 0.36 -7.89
N THR A 5 -6.23 -0.45 -8.94
CA THR A 5 -5.80 -1.84 -8.90
C THR A 5 -4.28 -1.94 -8.93
N ARG A 6 -3.72 -2.99 -8.33
CA ARG A 6 -2.28 -3.28 -8.42
C ARG A 6 -1.78 -3.31 -9.88
N GLN A 7 -2.62 -3.74 -10.82
CA GLN A 7 -2.28 -3.81 -12.24
C GLN A 7 -2.07 -2.43 -12.85
N GLU A 8 -2.96 -1.47 -12.56
CA GLU A 8 -2.84 -0.08 -13.03
C GLU A 8 -1.61 0.60 -12.45
N VAL A 9 -1.36 0.44 -11.14
CA VAL A 9 -0.17 0.98 -10.48
C VAL A 9 1.10 0.45 -11.15
N LEU A 10 1.23 -0.87 -11.28
CA LEU A 10 2.40 -1.47 -11.93
C LEU A 10 2.52 -1.06 -13.40
N GLY A 11 1.41 -0.91 -14.12
CA GLY A 11 1.39 -0.42 -15.49
C GLY A 11 1.95 1.00 -15.61
N LEU A 12 1.57 1.89 -14.70
CA LEU A 12 2.06 3.26 -14.65
C LEU A 12 3.57 3.32 -14.37
N TYR A 13 4.06 2.59 -13.38
CA TYR A 13 5.51 2.54 -13.08
C TYR A 13 6.33 1.94 -14.22
N ARG A 14 5.81 0.91 -14.90
CA ARG A 14 6.45 0.36 -16.13
C ARG A 14 6.55 1.40 -17.24
N LYS A 15 5.51 2.23 -17.43
CA LYS A 15 5.53 3.32 -18.41
C LYS A 15 6.60 4.36 -18.07
N ILE A 16 6.75 4.72 -16.79
CA ILE A 16 7.79 5.64 -16.32
C ILE A 16 9.18 5.09 -16.64
N PHE A 17 9.48 3.83 -16.31
CA PHE A 17 10.78 3.23 -16.62
C PHE A 17 11.06 3.16 -18.13
N ARG A 18 10.02 2.94 -18.95
CA ARG A 18 10.17 2.96 -20.41
C ARG A 18 10.50 4.35 -20.94
N ILE A 19 9.91 5.40 -20.36
CA ILE A 19 10.23 6.80 -20.69
C ILE A 19 11.66 7.12 -20.25
N ALA A 20 12.04 6.78 -19.02
CA ALA A 20 13.39 7.00 -18.50
C ALA A 20 14.47 6.35 -19.41
N LYS A 21 14.21 5.15 -19.94
CA LYS A 21 15.13 4.48 -20.88
C LYS A 21 15.36 5.27 -22.18
N LYS A 22 14.32 5.93 -22.69
CA LYS A 22 14.39 6.75 -23.92
C LYS A 22 14.68 8.23 -23.65
N TRP A 23 14.81 8.62 -22.39
CA TRP A 23 15.00 10.01 -22.00
C TRP A 23 16.31 10.59 -22.56
N GLN A 24 16.27 11.84 -22.98
CA GLN A 24 17.40 12.64 -23.43
C GLN A 24 17.21 14.05 -22.89
N SER A 25 18.24 14.64 -22.30
CA SER A 25 18.14 16.01 -21.77
C SER A 25 18.06 17.01 -22.91
N ALA A 26 17.32 18.11 -22.69
CA ALA A 26 17.14 19.19 -23.66
C ALA A 26 18.47 19.89 -24.00
N SER A 27 19.43 19.89 -23.08
CA SER A 27 20.77 20.45 -23.25
C SER A 27 21.68 19.61 -24.16
N ARG A 28 21.26 18.39 -24.55
CA ARG A 28 22.08 17.37 -25.23
C ARG A 28 23.39 17.02 -24.50
N GLN A 29 23.55 17.44 -23.25
CA GLN A 29 24.69 17.09 -22.45
C GLN A 29 24.49 15.66 -21.91
N MET A 30 25.49 14.80 -22.12
CA MET A 30 25.39 13.39 -21.70
C MET A 30 25.32 13.26 -20.18
N GLU A 31 26.07 14.10 -19.45
CA GLU A 31 26.10 14.12 -17.98
C GLU A 31 24.71 14.42 -17.37
N GLU A 32 24.03 15.43 -17.91
CA GLU A 32 22.69 15.80 -17.48
C GLU A 32 21.67 14.71 -17.81
N THR A 33 21.80 14.12 -19.01
CA THR A 33 20.95 12.98 -19.41
C THR A 33 21.10 11.80 -18.46
N ILE A 34 22.32 11.47 -18.01
CA ILE A 34 22.57 10.38 -17.07
C ILE A 34 22.00 10.73 -15.68
N LYS A 35 22.25 11.94 -15.19
CA LYS A 35 21.76 12.41 -13.89
C LYS A 35 20.24 12.43 -13.82
N GLU A 36 19.59 12.97 -14.83
CA GLU A 36 18.12 13.03 -14.94
C GLU A 36 17.51 11.62 -15.03
N LYS A 37 18.10 10.72 -15.83
CA LYS A 37 17.66 9.31 -15.88
C LYS A 37 17.72 8.65 -14.51
N GLN A 38 18.84 8.83 -13.81
CA GLN A 38 19.04 8.27 -12.48
C GLN A 38 18.04 8.86 -11.48
N TYR A 39 17.77 10.17 -11.58
CA TYR A 39 16.77 10.86 -10.79
C TYR A 39 15.37 10.29 -11.00
N ILE A 40 14.91 10.17 -12.26
CA ILE A 40 13.59 9.61 -12.59
C ILE A 40 13.43 8.19 -12.02
N ILE A 41 14.46 7.35 -12.16
CA ILE A 41 14.43 5.97 -11.65
C ILE A 41 14.34 5.94 -10.13
N ASN A 42 15.14 6.76 -9.44
CA ASN A 42 15.20 6.79 -7.98
C ASN A 42 13.92 7.37 -7.38
N GLU A 43 13.40 8.43 -7.96
CA GLU A 43 12.15 9.07 -7.51
C GLU A 43 10.97 8.12 -7.71
N ALA A 44 10.88 7.46 -8.88
CA ALA A 44 9.85 6.46 -9.13
C ALA A 44 9.90 5.30 -8.11
N LYS A 45 11.08 4.75 -7.81
CA LYS A 45 11.24 3.72 -6.78
C LYS A 45 10.81 4.22 -5.39
N THR A 46 11.22 5.42 -5.03
CA THR A 46 10.91 6.05 -3.74
C THR A 46 9.40 6.23 -3.59
N LEU A 47 8.73 6.77 -4.61
CA LEU A 47 7.28 6.97 -4.61
C LEU A 47 6.53 5.64 -4.56
N PHE A 48 6.99 4.61 -5.28
CA PHE A 48 6.36 3.27 -5.23
C PHE A 48 6.44 2.69 -3.81
N GLN A 49 7.59 2.81 -3.17
CA GLN A 49 7.81 2.32 -1.82
C GLN A 49 6.98 3.09 -0.78
N LYS A 50 6.91 4.43 -0.89
CA LYS A 50 6.08 5.28 -0.01
C LYS A 50 4.59 4.90 -0.09
N ASN A 51 4.12 4.58 -1.29
CA ASN A 51 2.71 4.27 -1.54
C ASN A 51 2.32 2.81 -1.24
N LYS A 52 3.27 1.95 -0.83
CA LYS A 52 3.05 0.51 -0.59
C LYS A 52 1.88 0.23 0.38
N ASN A 53 1.71 1.09 1.39
CA ASN A 53 0.74 0.88 2.46
C ASN A 53 -0.59 1.63 2.25
N ILE A 54 -0.74 2.38 1.14
CA ILE A 54 -1.96 3.16 0.86
C ILE A 54 -3.15 2.24 0.55
N HIS A 55 -2.89 1.01 0.11
CA HIS A 55 -3.92 0.00 -0.16
C HIS A 55 -4.45 -0.70 1.09
N LEU A 56 -4.05 -0.30 2.31
CA LEU A 56 -4.66 -0.87 3.50
C LEU A 56 -6.13 -0.42 3.54
N PRO A 57 -7.11 -1.33 3.37
CA PRO A 57 -8.50 -0.93 3.50
C PRO A 57 -8.69 -0.40 4.94
N PRO A 58 -9.36 0.76 5.12
CA PRO A 58 -9.73 1.23 6.46
C PRO A 58 -10.58 0.21 7.23
N MET A 59 -11.10 -0.82 6.55
CA MET A 59 -11.85 -1.94 7.13
C MET A 59 -11.01 -2.94 7.94
N GLY A 60 -9.69 -3.00 7.75
CA GLY A 60 -8.79 -3.92 8.47
C GLY A 60 -8.20 -3.33 9.76
N LEU A 61 -8.30 -2.01 9.93
CA LEU A 61 -8.03 -1.32 11.18
C LEU A 61 -9.38 -0.88 11.75
N ALA A 62 -10.18 -1.83 12.24
CA ALA A 62 -11.25 -1.46 13.16
C ALA A 62 -10.62 -0.56 14.24
N PRO A 63 -11.14 0.65 14.51
CA PRO A 63 -10.59 1.50 15.54
C PRO A 63 -10.54 0.65 16.81
N GLN A 64 -9.32 0.40 17.33
CA GLN A 64 -9.15 -0.52 18.46
C GLN A 64 -9.86 -0.01 19.72
N GLN A 65 -10.33 1.24 19.71
CA GLN A 65 -11.08 1.84 20.80
C GLN A 65 -12.22 2.73 20.28
N GLY A 66 -13.44 2.48 20.77
CA GLY A 66 -14.64 3.25 20.43
C GLY A 66 -15.95 2.55 20.82
N ARG A 67 -17.07 3.28 20.86
CA ARG A 67 -18.39 2.73 21.23
C ARG A 67 -18.86 1.60 20.29
N ALA A 68 -18.56 1.71 18.99
CA ALA A 68 -18.88 0.68 17.99
C ALA A 68 -18.14 -0.66 18.24
N PHE A 69 -16.92 -0.59 18.80
CA PHE A 69 -16.12 -1.78 19.15
C PHE A 69 -16.79 -2.61 20.25
N ARG A 70 -17.40 -1.97 21.26
CA ARG A 70 -18.06 -2.69 22.37
C ARG A 70 -19.23 -3.55 21.91
N HIS A 71 -20.04 -3.05 20.97
CA HIS A 71 -21.16 -3.81 20.41
C HIS A 71 -20.65 -4.99 19.58
N GLN A 72 -19.64 -4.76 18.74
CA GLN A 72 -19.04 -5.81 17.91
C GLN A 72 -18.30 -6.86 18.75
N GLU A 73 -17.58 -6.47 19.82
CA GLU A 73 -17.01 -7.41 20.79
C GLU A 73 -18.09 -8.22 21.50
N LYS A 74 -19.22 -7.59 21.86
CA LYS A 74 -20.35 -8.30 22.46
C LYS A 74 -20.90 -9.35 21.51
N LEU A 75 -21.14 -8.98 20.24
CA LEU A 75 -21.55 -9.92 19.20
C LEU A 75 -20.52 -11.03 19.00
N ARG A 76 -19.23 -10.69 18.98
CA ARG A 76 -18.13 -11.67 18.83
C ARG A 76 -18.05 -12.64 20.01
N LYS A 77 -18.27 -12.17 21.24
CA LYS A 77 -18.34 -13.00 22.45
C LYS A 77 -19.55 -13.92 22.43
N LEU A 78 -20.70 -13.42 21.96
CA LEU A 78 -21.93 -14.21 21.81
C LEU A 78 -21.83 -15.23 20.68
N SER A 79 -21.14 -14.90 19.60
CA SER A 79 -20.90 -15.78 18.45
C SER A 79 -19.67 -16.66 18.62
N LYS A 80 -18.98 -16.64 19.78
CA LYS A 80 -17.91 -17.61 20.07
C LYS A 80 -18.57 -18.99 20.15
N PRO A 81 -18.22 -19.93 19.25
CA PRO A 81 -18.79 -21.26 19.30
C PRO A 81 -18.27 -22.01 20.52
N VAL A 82 -19.08 -22.92 21.05
CA VAL A 82 -18.87 -23.58 22.37
C VAL A 82 -17.49 -24.23 22.49
N TYR A 83 -16.94 -24.78 21.40
CA TYR A 83 -15.64 -25.44 21.35
C TYR A 83 -14.42 -24.51 21.53
N LEU A 84 -14.61 -23.19 21.42
CA LEU A 84 -13.54 -22.20 21.64
C LEU A 84 -13.52 -21.69 23.09
N LYS A 85 -14.58 -21.95 23.87
CA LYS A 85 -14.72 -21.47 25.25
C LYS A 85 -13.93 -22.32 26.26
N SER A 86 -13.64 -23.57 25.90
CA SER A 86 -12.89 -24.51 26.74
C SER A 86 -11.38 -24.22 26.86
N TYR A 87 -10.84 -23.32 26.02
CA TYR A 87 -9.42 -22.91 26.10
C TYR A 87 -9.18 -21.77 27.09
N ASP A 88 -10.21 -20.96 27.39
CA ASP A 88 -10.10 -19.81 28.29
C ASP A 88 -10.22 -20.21 29.79
N GLU A 89 -10.60 -21.46 30.11
CA GLU A 89 -10.77 -21.96 31.49
C GLU A 89 -9.54 -22.69 32.05
N VAL A 90 -8.43 -22.79 31.28
CA VAL A 90 -7.21 -23.54 31.66
C VAL A 90 -5.98 -22.60 31.75
N SER A 91 -6.13 -21.35 32.18
CA SER A 91 -5.00 -20.44 32.44
C SER A 91 -5.25 -19.53 33.63
#